data_AF-A0A8K0K4B4-F1
#
_entry.id   AF-A0A8K0K4B4-F1
#
_cell.length_a   1.000
_cell.length_b   1.000
_cell.length_c   1.000
_cell.angle_alpha   90.00
_cell.angle_beta   90.00
_cell.angle_gamma   90.00
#
_symmetry.space_group_name_H-M   'P 1'
#
loop_
_entity.id
_entity.type
_entity.pdbx_description
1 polymer ?
#
loop_
_entity_poly.entity_id
_entity_poly.type
_entity_poly.pdbx_seq_one_letter_code
_entity_poly.pdbx_strand_id
1 'polypeptide(L)'
;MDGRAIRELRTYLLRCYACFYITSNPAGTSLIPGKRTPLQGASIVLGAGLKYQFCPKCGYQGTLKRVSVTVDENGKQNINVSCRRPITGKGKIFSIPTPKGGKHSNDPIICADQRVPQRHPSRLARTKTDALNPDYIAGSFSPFVMRDINSRAAMLGIHGTSVKHWLRRNPNENKHGRRKKK
;
A
#
# COMPACT_ATOMS: atom_id res chain seq x y z
N MET A 1 -20.55 17.38 -11.99
CA MET A 1 -19.47 18.02 -12.75
C MET A 1 -20.13 19.18 -13.44
N ASP A 2 -20.04 20.35 -12.85
CA ASP A 2 -21.07 21.38 -12.98
C ASP A 2 -20.75 22.41 -14.10
N GLY A 3 -19.97 21.98 -15.10
CA GLY A 3 -19.67 22.75 -16.32
C GLY A 3 -18.74 23.96 -16.17
N ARG A 4 -18.19 24.24 -14.98
CA ARG A 4 -17.31 25.41 -14.75
C ARG A 4 -15.87 25.17 -15.19
N ALA A 5 -15.24 26.16 -15.79
CA ALA A 5 -13.81 26.14 -16.14
C ALA A 5 -12.94 26.15 -14.87
N ILE A 6 -11.98 25.23 -14.80
CA ILE A 6 -11.06 25.10 -13.67
C ILE A 6 -9.85 26.01 -13.91
N ARG A 7 -9.66 26.97 -13.01
CA ARG A 7 -8.59 27.97 -13.08
C ARG A 7 -7.27 27.49 -12.48
N GLU A 8 -7.38 26.83 -11.34
CA GLU A 8 -6.24 26.27 -10.62
C GLU A 8 -6.47 24.80 -10.33
N LEU A 9 -5.45 23.98 -10.56
CA LEU A 9 -5.46 22.57 -10.24
C LEU A 9 -4.44 22.28 -9.15
N ARG A 10 -4.90 21.75 -8.02
CA ARG A 10 -4.02 21.26 -6.94
C ARG A 10 -4.02 19.75 -6.92
N THR A 11 -2.85 19.15 -7.12
CA THR A 11 -2.67 17.70 -7.14
C THR A 11 -1.47 17.26 -6.32
N TYR A 12 -1.28 15.95 -6.20
CA TYR A 12 -0.13 15.36 -5.55
C TYR A 12 0.65 14.50 -6.53
N LEU A 13 1.97 14.61 -6.47
CA LEU A 13 2.89 13.72 -7.18
C LEU A 13 3.90 13.11 -6.20
N LEU A 14 4.64 12.12 -6.69
CA LEU A 14 5.75 11.54 -5.97
C LEU A 14 7.06 12.07 -6.55
N ARG A 15 7.90 12.64 -5.68
CA ARG A 15 9.24 13.14 -6.01
C ARG A 15 10.28 12.33 -5.24
N CYS A 16 11.30 11.84 -5.93
CA CYS A 16 12.44 11.20 -5.29
C CYS A 16 13.33 12.26 -4.62
N TYR A 17 13.69 12.08 -3.36
CA TYR A 17 14.62 13.01 -2.70
C TYR A 17 16.10 12.76 -3.05
N ALA A 18 16.44 11.61 -3.64
CA ALA A 18 17.82 11.25 -3.98
C ALA A 18 18.20 11.68 -5.41
N CYS A 19 17.35 11.38 -6.40
CA CYS A 19 17.63 11.68 -7.81
C CYS A 19 16.74 12.77 -8.42
N PHE A 20 15.90 13.41 -7.60
CA PHE A 20 14.95 14.49 -7.95
C PHE A 20 13.93 14.18 -9.05
N TYR A 21 13.87 12.93 -9.51
CA TYR A 21 12.90 12.50 -10.50
C TYR A 21 11.46 12.62 -9.98
N ILE A 22 10.60 13.17 -10.83
CA ILE A 22 9.17 13.36 -10.59
C ILE A 22 8.44 12.30 -11.40
N THR A 23 7.59 11.50 -10.76
CA THR A 23 6.70 10.59 -11.47
C THR A 23 5.32 11.22 -11.65
N SER A 24 4.87 11.26 -12.90
CA SER A 24 3.61 11.88 -13.35
C SER A 24 2.41 10.94 -13.30
N ASN A 25 2.57 9.71 -12.78
CA ASN A 25 1.48 8.73 -12.74
C ASN A 25 0.96 8.51 -11.30
N PRO A 26 0.11 9.42 -10.76
CA PRO A 26 -0.51 9.28 -9.45
C PRO A 26 -1.78 8.42 -9.48
N ALA A 27 -1.96 7.48 -10.42
CA ALA A 27 -3.15 6.62 -10.50
C ALA A 27 -3.38 5.74 -9.24
N GLY A 28 -2.45 5.73 -8.27
CA GLY A 28 -2.60 5.08 -6.96
C GLY A 28 -2.87 6.02 -5.78
N THR A 29 -3.08 7.32 -6.00
CA THR A 29 -3.15 8.33 -4.92
C THR A 29 -4.44 9.16 -4.94
N SER A 30 -5.59 8.52 -5.12
CA SER A 30 -6.85 9.12 -4.66
C SER A 30 -6.96 9.03 -3.13
N LEU A 31 -6.13 9.79 -2.42
CA LEU A 31 -6.49 10.23 -1.06
C LEU A 31 -7.02 11.66 -1.20
N ILE A 32 -8.28 11.75 -1.63
CA ILE A 32 -9.09 12.95 -1.43
C ILE A 32 -9.28 13.07 0.10
N PRO A 33 -8.88 14.17 0.75
CA PRO A 33 -9.19 14.38 2.16
C PRO A 33 -10.70 14.62 2.26
N GLY A 34 -11.46 13.61 2.71
CA GLY A 34 -12.90 13.76 2.94
C GLY A 34 -13.80 12.61 2.47
N LYS A 35 -13.31 11.65 1.67
CA LYS A 35 -14.11 10.45 1.37
C LYS A 35 -13.71 9.32 2.33
N ARG A 36 -14.54 9.09 3.36
CA ARG A 36 -14.68 7.76 3.96
C ARG A 36 -15.22 6.88 2.81
N THR A 37 -14.35 6.16 2.13
CA THR A 37 -14.79 5.20 1.12
C THR A 37 -15.62 4.13 1.83
N PRO A 38 -16.88 3.88 1.43
CA PRO A 38 -17.55 2.68 1.87
C PRO A 38 -16.79 1.51 1.27
N LEU A 39 -16.42 0.59 2.15
CA LEU A 39 -15.85 -0.70 1.83
C LEU A 39 -16.80 -1.43 0.86
N GLN A 40 -16.36 -1.69 -0.36
CA GLN A 40 -16.74 -2.86 -1.15
C GLN A 40 -15.76 -3.03 -2.32
N GLY A 41 -15.28 -4.25 -2.51
CA GLY A 41 -14.65 -4.68 -3.77
C GLY A 41 -13.17 -4.36 -4.01
N ALA A 42 -12.56 -3.34 -3.41
CA ALA A 42 -11.11 -3.13 -3.57
C ALA A 42 -10.35 -4.18 -2.75
N SER A 43 -10.02 -5.30 -3.40
CA SER A 43 -8.91 -6.12 -3.00
C SER A 43 -7.70 -5.20 -2.85
N ILE A 44 -7.25 -4.95 -1.62
CA ILE A 44 -5.96 -4.29 -1.32
C ILE A 44 -4.79 -5.13 -1.86
N VAL A 45 -5.09 -6.26 -2.50
CA VAL A 45 -4.15 -7.10 -3.22
C VAL A 45 -4.70 -7.29 -4.63
N LEU A 46 -4.34 -6.38 -5.52
CA LEU A 46 -3.83 -6.62 -6.87
C LEU A 46 -3.42 -5.26 -7.49
N GLY A 47 -2.12 -5.07 -7.70
CA GLY A 47 -1.65 -4.21 -8.81
C GLY A 47 -1.27 -2.74 -8.57
N ALA A 48 -1.59 -2.10 -7.44
CA ALA A 48 -1.37 -0.64 -7.29
C ALA A 48 -0.27 -0.20 -6.28
N GLY A 49 0.42 -1.13 -5.59
CA GLY A 49 1.19 -0.78 -4.38
C GLY A 49 2.72 -0.97 -4.40
N LEU A 50 3.31 -1.61 -5.41
CA LEU A 50 4.76 -1.88 -5.49
C LEU A 50 5.50 -0.93 -6.43
N LYS A 51 4.86 -0.54 -7.54
CA LYS A 51 5.45 0.35 -8.57
C LYS A 51 5.86 1.73 -8.04
N TYR A 52 5.29 2.15 -6.91
CA TYR A 52 5.48 3.49 -6.34
C TYR A 52 6.23 3.50 -4.99
N GLN A 53 6.76 2.35 -4.57
CA GLN A 53 7.70 2.30 -3.43
C GLN A 53 9.14 2.51 -3.88
N PHE A 54 9.44 2.15 -5.12
CA PHE A 54 10.76 2.28 -5.73
C PHE A 54 10.74 3.43 -6.73
N CYS A 55 11.82 4.20 -6.77
CA CYS A 55 11.96 5.22 -7.81
C CYS A 55 12.23 4.54 -9.17
N PRO A 56 11.52 4.89 -10.25
CA PRO A 56 11.75 4.29 -11.56
C PRO A 56 13.13 4.63 -12.16
N LYS A 57 13.73 5.77 -11.76
CA LYS A 57 15.06 6.20 -12.25
C LYS A 57 16.21 5.54 -11.49
N CYS A 58 16.16 5.53 -10.15
CA CYS A 58 17.29 5.08 -9.32
C CYS A 58 17.05 3.75 -8.59
N GLY A 59 15.87 3.15 -8.68
CA GLY A 59 15.54 1.86 -8.07
C GLY A 59 15.44 1.85 -6.54
N TYR A 60 15.89 2.89 -5.84
CA TYR A 60 15.90 2.90 -4.37
C TYR A 60 14.50 2.88 -3.75
N GLN A 61 14.32 2.01 -2.75
CA GLN A 61 13.10 1.87 -1.97
C GLN A 61 12.86 3.06 -1.03
N GLY A 62 11.61 3.51 -0.91
CA GLY A 62 11.19 4.50 0.09
C GLY A 62 11.75 5.91 -0.12
N THR A 63 12.32 6.19 -1.30
CA THR A 63 12.89 7.50 -1.66
C THR A 63 11.86 8.49 -2.19
N LEU A 64 10.70 7.98 -2.63
CA LEU A 64 9.60 8.77 -3.14
C LEU A 64 8.83 9.44 -1.99
N LYS A 65 8.68 10.76 -2.08
CA LYS A 65 7.91 11.59 -1.16
C LYS A 65 6.72 12.19 -1.89
N ARG A 66 5.55 12.18 -1.23
CA ARG A 66 4.37 12.88 -1.72
C ARG A 66 4.58 14.39 -1.58
N VAL A 67 4.46 15.11 -2.69
CA VAL A 67 4.60 16.56 -2.76
C VAL A 67 3.37 17.14 -3.45
N SER A 68 2.85 18.25 -2.94
CA SER A 68 1.72 18.97 -3.57
C SER A 68 2.22 19.84 -4.71
N VAL A 69 1.47 19.87 -5.80
CA VAL A 69 1.72 20.70 -6.97
C VAL A 69 0.48 21.52 -7.28
N THR A 70 0.70 22.80 -7.53
CA THR A 70 -0.31 23.71 -8.05
C THR A 70 0.01 24.01 -9.50
N VAL A 71 -1.00 23.90 -10.36
CA VAL A 71 -0.93 24.26 -11.77
C VAL A 71 -1.89 25.42 -11.97
N ASP A 72 -1.35 26.54 -12.42
CA ASP A 72 -2.09 27.77 -12.68
C ASP A 72 -2.65 27.77 -14.12
N GLU A 73 -3.55 28.70 -14.45
CA GLU A 73 -4.13 28.86 -15.80
C GLU A 73 -3.08 28.98 -16.90
N ASN A 74 -1.96 29.63 -16.58
CA ASN A 74 -0.83 29.83 -17.49
C ASN A 74 0.02 28.56 -17.71
N GLY A 75 -0.36 27.43 -17.10
CA GLY A 75 0.37 26.17 -17.17
C GLY A 75 1.64 26.10 -16.31
N LYS A 76 1.93 27.15 -15.52
CA LYS A 76 3.08 27.16 -14.60
C LYS A 76 2.83 26.17 -13.46
N GLN A 77 3.82 25.32 -13.19
CA GLN A 77 3.75 24.30 -12.13
C GLN A 77 4.62 24.72 -10.95
N ASN A 78 4.00 24.89 -9.78
CA ASN A 78 4.71 25.19 -8.55
C ASN A 78 4.71 23.95 -7.64
N ILE A 79 5.91 23.47 -7.31
CA ILE A 79 6.11 22.26 -6.50
C ILE A 79 6.43 22.64 -5.06
N ASN A 80 5.54 22.27 -4.13
CA ASN A 80 5.62 22.73 -2.76
C ASN A 80 6.25 21.67 -1.86
N VAL A 81 7.57 21.73 -1.69
CA VAL A 81 8.33 20.81 -0.83
C VAL A 81 8.16 21.20 0.64
N SER A 82 7.60 20.31 1.46
CA SER A 82 7.41 20.57 2.89
C SER A 82 8.72 20.44 3.67
N CYS A 83 9.26 21.56 4.12
CA CYS A 83 10.42 21.59 5.04
C CYS A 83 10.07 21.14 6.46
N ARG A 84 8.78 21.16 6.84
CA ARG A 84 8.30 20.77 8.19
C ARG A 84 8.60 19.32 8.54
N ARG A 85 8.79 18.46 7.54
CA ARG A 85 9.01 17.02 7.73
C ARG A 85 10.33 16.61 7.07
N PRO A 86 11.47 16.82 7.76
CA PRO A 86 12.78 16.53 7.21
C PRO A 86 12.95 15.03 6.92
N ILE A 87 13.82 14.72 5.96
CA ILE A 87 14.10 13.34 5.58
C ILE A 87 14.98 12.71 6.66
N THR A 88 14.41 11.76 7.41
CA THR A 88 15.15 11.04 8.45
C THR A 88 15.86 9.80 7.89
N GLY A 89 17.05 9.51 8.42
CA GLY A 89 17.79 8.27 8.17
C GLY A 89 17.39 7.09 9.07
N LYS A 90 16.60 7.36 10.13
CA LYS A 90 16.25 6.38 11.16
C LYS A 90 15.45 5.21 10.58
N GLY A 91 15.82 4.00 10.98
CA GLY A 91 15.12 2.76 10.61
C GLY A 91 15.32 2.27 9.17
N LYS A 92 16.18 2.94 8.39
CA LYS A 92 16.54 2.50 7.04
C LYS A 92 17.65 1.46 7.01
N ILE A 93 18.55 1.50 8.00
CA ILE A 93 19.66 0.56 8.14
C ILE A 93 19.28 -0.46 9.21
N PHE A 94 19.16 -1.73 8.82
CA PHE A 94 18.87 -2.86 9.70
C PHE A 94 19.38 -4.16 9.07
N SER A 95 19.57 -5.20 9.87
CA SER A 95 19.98 -6.51 9.38
C SER A 95 18.84 -7.22 8.64
N ILE A 96 19.14 -7.66 7.42
CA ILE A 96 18.21 -8.38 6.55
C ILE A 96 18.41 -9.89 6.78
N PRO A 97 17.34 -10.72 6.81
CA PRO A 97 17.49 -12.17 6.91
C PRO A 97 18.20 -12.75 5.69
N THR A 98 18.81 -13.92 5.85
CA THR A 98 19.40 -14.65 4.73
C THR A 98 18.32 -14.98 3.68
N PRO A 99 18.59 -14.77 2.38
CA PRO A 99 17.61 -15.02 1.33
C PRO A 99 17.27 -16.51 1.27
N LYS A 100 15.97 -16.83 1.22
CA LYS A 100 15.48 -18.23 1.18
C LYS A 100 14.72 -18.52 -0.10
N GLY A 101 14.94 -19.71 -0.65
CA GLY A 101 14.17 -20.23 -1.78
C GLY A 101 12.87 -20.93 -1.37
N GLY A 102 12.15 -21.43 -2.38
CA GLY A 102 11.00 -22.32 -2.20
C GLY A 102 9.63 -21.65 -2.32
N LYS A 103 8.57 -22.47 -2.32
CA LYS A 103 7.17 -22.03 -2.55
C LYS A 103 6.62 -21.09 -1.48
N HIS A 104 7.22 -21.09 -0.29
CA HIS A 104 6.71 -20.39 0.90
C HIS A 104 7.73 -19.44 1.53
N SER A 105 8.73 -18.98 0.76
CA SER A 105 9.68 -17.98 1.26
C SER A 105 9.00 -16.65 1.55
N ASN A 106 9.52 -15.93 2.55
CA ASN A 106 8.98 -14.67 3.07
C ASN A 106 10.05 -13.59 3.10
N ASP A 107 10.78 -13.42 2.01
CA ASP A 107 11.88 -12.45 1.96
C ASP A 107 11.34 -11.00 1.88
N PRO A 108 12.07 -10.01 2.40
CA PRO A 108 11.76 -8.60 2.19
C PRO A 108 11.87 -8.24 0.70
N ILE A 109 11.05 -7.28 0.28
CA ILE A 109 11.06 -6.76 -1.09
C ILE A 109 12.07 -5.62 -1.11
N ILE A 110 13.17 -5.80 -1.83
CA ILE A 110 14.32 -4.89 -1.94
C ILE A 110 14.33 -4.20 -3.32
N CYS A 111 13.81 -4.87 -4.34
CA CYS A 111 13.74 -4.37 -5.72
C CYS A 111 12.29 -4.43 -6.25
N ALA A 112 11.99 -3.59 -7.25
CA ALA A 112 10.65 -3.50 -7.84
C ALA A 112 10.26 -4.76 -8.63
N ASP A 113 11.23 -5.38 -9.26
CA ASP A 113 11.17 -6.55 -10.13
C ASP A 113 11.48 -7.86 -9.39
N GLN A 114 11.60 -7.82 -8.06
CA GLN A 114 11.86 -9.00 -7.25
C GLN A 114 10.72 -10.02 -7.39
N ARG A 115 11.06 -11.25 -7.83
CA ARG A 115 10.11 -12.35 -7.94
C ARG A 115 9.60 -12.75 -6.55
N VAL A 116 8.27 -12.84 -6.40
CA VAL A 116 7.62 -13.22 -5.14
C VAL A 116 6.81 -14.50 -5.35
N PRO A 117 6.88 -15.48 -4.43
CA PRO A 117 6.06 -16.68 -4.51
C PRO A 117 4.56 -16.36 -4.51
N GLN A 118 3.79 -17.14 -5.27
CA GLN A 118 2.34 -16.99 -5.35
C GLN A 118 1.68 -17.41 -4.02
N ARG A 119 1.29 -16.42 -3.22
CA ARG A 119 0.65 -16.63 -1.90
C ARG A 119 -0.70 -15.93 -1.88
N HIS A 120 -1.68 -16.51 -2.55
CA HIS A 120 -3.04 -15.98 -2.56
C HIS A 120 -3.89 -16.58 -1.44
N PRO A 121 -4.72 -15.76 -0.76
CA PRO A 121 -5.77 -16.26 0.09
C PRO A 121 -6.84 -17.00 -0.74
N SER A 122 -7.56 -17.92 -0.10
CA SER A 122 -8.70 -18.62 -0.73
C SER A 122 -9.82 -17.64 -1.12
N ARG A 123 -10.74 -18.10 -1.97
CA ARG A 123 -11.92 -17.31 -2.34
C ARG A 123 -12.74 -16.92 -1.10
N LEU A 124 -13.01 -17.89 -0.22
CA LEU A 124 -13.74 -17.68 1.04
C LEU A 124 -13.04 -16.65 1.95
N ALA A 125 -11.71 -16.70 2.05
CA ALA A 125 -10.94 -15.73 2.85
C ALA A 125 -10.96 -14.31 2.28
N ARG A 126 -11.27 -14.13 0.99
CA ARG A 126 -11.42 -12.82 0.35
C ARG A 126 -12.84 -12.25 0.47
N THR A 127 -13.83 -13.12 0.68
CA THR A 127 -15.23 -12.72 0.83
C THR A 127 -15.38 -11.82 2.04
N LYS A 128 -16.15 -10.73 1.88
CA LYS A 128 -16.51 -9.80 2.94
C LYS A 128 -18.03 -9.73 3.02
N THR A 129 -18.53 -9.43 4.21
CA THR A 129 -19.93 -9.12 4.43
C THR A 129 -20.28 -7.80 3.75
N ASP A 130 -21.30 -7.83 2.91
CA ASP A 130 -21.89 -6.64 2.31
C ASP A 130 -23.32 -6.50 2.84
N ALA A 131 -23.53 -5.50 3.70
CA ALA A 131 -24.82 -5.21 4.31
C ALA A 131 -25.82 -4.55 3.35
N LEU A 132 -25.36 -4.00 2.22
CA LEU A 132 -26.22 -3.35 1.22
C LEU A 132 -26.57 -4.31 0.07
N ASN A 133 -26.11 -5.55 0.13
CA ASN A 133 -26.42 -6.54 -0.88
C ASN A 133 -27.90 -6.98 -0.75
N PRO A 134 -28.67 -7.05 -1.85
CA PRO A 134 -30.06 -7.51 -1.79
C PRO A 134 -30.22 -8.91 -1.17
N ASP A 135 -29.20 -9.76 -1.31
CA ASP A 135 -29.20 -11.14 -0.78
C ASP A 135 -28.83 -11.20 0.72
N TYR A 136 -28.53 -10.07 1.37
CA TYR A 136 -28.09 -10.05 2.78
C TYR A 136 -29.17 -10.55 3.75
N ILE A 137 -30.44 -10.27 3.47
CA ILE A 137 -31.58 -10.66 4.32
C ILE A 137 -31.93 -12.16 4.12
N ALA A 138 -31.77 -12.66 2.89
CA ALA A 138 -32.19 -14.01 2.50
C ALA A 138 -31.05 -15.06 2.57
N GLY A 139 -29.79 -14.63 2.51
CA GLY A 139 -28.70 -15.47 2.01
C GLY A 139 -27.96 -16.35 3.02
N SER A 140 -28.16 -16.24 4.34
CA SER A 140 -27.36 -17.05 5.26
C SER A 140 -27.87 -17.17 6.69
N PHE A 141 -27.58 -18.32 7.30
CA PHE A 141 -27.74 -18.65 8.72
C PHE A 141 -27.05 -17.68 9.70
N SER A 142 -26.10 -16.87 9.23
CA SER A 142 -25.40 -15.87 10.03
C SER A 142 -25.28 -14.54 9.28
N PRO A 143 -25.41 -13.39 9.97
CA PRO A 143 -25.15 -12.06 9.39
C PRO A 143 -23.69 -11.87 8.93
N PHE A 144 -22.77 -12.71 9.42
CA PHE A 144 -21.35 -12.59 9.14
C PHE A 144 -20.86 -13.68 8.19
N VAL A 145 -19.94 -13.30 7.30
CA VAL A 145 -19.28 -14.23 6.39
C VAL A 145 -18.43 -15.23 7.19
N MET A 146 -18.55 -16.51 6.83
CA MET A 146 -17.72 -17.56 7.42
C MET A 146 -16.25 -17.34 7.06
N ARG A 147 -15.35 -17.51 8.03
CA ARG A 147 -13.91 -17.45 7.79
C ARG A 147 -13.38 -18.81 7.33
N ASP A 148 -12.38 -18.75 6.47
CA ASP A 148 -11.66 -19.94 6.04
C ASP A 148 -10.66 -20.43 7.10
N ILE A 149 -10.88 -21.64 7.59
CA ILE A 149 -10.03 -22.32 8.59
C ILE A 149 -9.32 -23.53 7.98
N ASN A 150 -9.91 -24.15 6.95
CA ASN A 150 -9.52 -25.48 6.46
C ASN A 150 -8.55 -25.44 5.28
N SER A 151 -8.46 -24.31 4.56
CA SER A 151 -7.57 -24.27 3.40
C SER A 151 -6.09 -24.31 3.80
N ARG A 152 -5.25 -24.80 2.89
CA ARG A 152 -3.79 -24.73 3.02
C ARG A 152 -3.29 -23.29 3.20
N ALA A 153 -4.00 -22.30 2.64
CA ALA A 153 -3.66 -20.88 2.81
C ALA A 153 -3.94 -20.41 4.25
N ALA A 154 -5.03 -20.87 4.86
CA ALA A 154 -5.37 -20.60 6.26
C ALA A 154 -4.31 -21.19 7.21
N MET A 155 -3.92 -22.45 7.01
CA MET A 155 -2.85 -23.10 7.79
C MET A 155 -1.49 -22.37 7.67
N LEU A 156 -1.14 -21.86 6.48
CA LEU A 156 0.08 -21.09 6.26
C LEU A 156 0.00 -19.64 6.78
N GLY A 157 -1.15 -19.22 7.32
CA GLY A 157 -1.40 -17.87 7.80
C GLY A 157 -1.41 -16.81 6.69
N ILE A 158 -1.69 -17.21 5.44
CA ILE A 158 -1.79 -16.30 4.30
C ILE A 158 -3.14 -15.58 4.39
N HIS A 159 -3.09 -14.34 4.87
CA HIS A 159 -4.26 -13.47 4.94
C HIS A 159 -4.12 -12.32 3.93
N GLY A 160 -5.23 -11.91 3.33
CA GLY A 160 -5.27 -10.83 2.32
C GLY A 160 -4.83 -9.44 2.84
N THR A 161 -4.56 -9.31 4.14
CA THR A 161 -4.14 -8.07 4.81
C THR A 161 -2.79 -8.20 5.54
N SER A 162 -1.99 -9.21 5.20
CA SER A 162 -0.70 -9.45 5.85
C SER A 162 0.35 -8.42 5.41
N VAL A 163 0.34 -7.26 6.07
CA VAL A 163 1.48 -6.33 6.06
C VAL A 163 2.60 -7.02 6.82
N LYS A 164 3.69 -7.35 6.12
CA LYS A 164 4.86 -8.01 6.70
C LYS A 164 5.38 -7.21 7.91
N HIS A 165 5.86 -7.89 8.96
CA HIS A 165 6.18 -7.26 10.26
C HIS A 165 7.13 -6.06 10.10
N TRP A 166 8.11 -6.14 9.20
CA TRP A 166 9.10 -5.09 8.93
C TRP A 166 8.54 -3.86 8.20
N LEU A 167 7.32 -3.92 7.65
CA LEU A 167 6.64 -2.76 7.07
C LEU A 167 5.81 -1.98 8.10
N ARG A 168 5.54 -2.55 9.29
CA ARG A 168 4.62 -1.96 10.27
C ARG A 168 5.25 -0.88 11.15
N ARG A 169 6.56 -1.01 11.44
CA ARG A 169 7.30 -0.15 12.38
C ARG A 169 8.78 -0.17 12.04
N ASN A 170 9.53 0.78 12.60
CA ASN A 170 10.98 0.80 12.53
C ASN A 170 11.54 -0.53 13.09
N PRO A 171 12.30 -1.32 12.31
CA PRO A 171 12.86 -2.60 12.76
C PRO A 171 13.78 -2.49 13.98
N ASN A 172 14.39 -1.32 14.19
CA ASN A 172 15.32 -1.06 15.29
C ASN A 172 14.63 -0.54 16.56
N GLU A 173 13.30 -0.38 16.53
CA GLU A 173 12.52 0.08 17.68
C GLU A 173 12.35 -1.05 18.69
N ASN A 174 12.61 -0.76 19.98
CA ASN A 174 12.36 -1.71 21.05
C ASN A 174 10.86 -2.01 21.16
N LYS A 175 10.49 -3.27 21.37
CA LYS A 175 9.08 -3.68 21.52
C LYS A 175 8.84 -4.19 22.92
N HIS A 176 7.98 -3.51 23.66
CA HIS A 176 7.43 -4.01 24.90
C HIS A 176 6.40 -5.12 24.59
N GLY A 177 6.69 -6.37 24.98
CA GLY A 177 5.69 -7.45 25.03
C GLY A 177 6.06 -8.77 24.31
N ARG A 178 5.51 -9.85 24.86
CA ARG A 178 5.71 -11.30 24.62
C ARG A 178 5.36 -11.86 23.23
N ARG A 179 5.38 -11.04 22.17
CA ARG A 179 5.00 -11.47 20.81
C ARG A 179 6.24 -11.82 19.98
N LYS A 180 6.46 -13.12 19.75
CA LYS A 180 7.55 -13.64 18.90
C LYS A 180 7.55 -12.94 17.53
N LYS A 181 8.74 -12.49 17.11
CA LYS A 181 9.03 -11.96 15.76
C LYS A 181 8.94 -13.14 14.78
N LYS A 182 8.00 -13.11 13.84
CA LYS A 182 7.89 -14.07 12.74
C LYS A 182 8.21 -13.38 11.42
#